data_AF-A0A9J6E348-F1
#
_entry.id   AF-A0A9J6E348-F1
#
_cell.length_a   1.000
_cell.length_b   1.000
_cell.length_c   1.000
_cell.angle_alpha   90.00
_cell.angle_beta   90.00
_cell.angle_gamma   90.00
#
_symmetry.space_group_name_H-M   'P 1'
#
loop_
_entity.id
_entity.type
_entity.pdbx_description
1 polymer ?
#
loop_
_entity_poly.entity_id
_entity_poly.type
_entity_poly.pdbx_seq_one_letter_code
_entity_poly.pdbx_strand_id
1 'polypeptide(L)'
;MENVFGVVRQAFGSNDHPFPEQFLVVINNMAFYSLARPPKGGNSPPELVTALLEPSDVPEQKGARVTALVDSLLDEGNLPHAEEVLERHASLLDHDGMVEEKSDSRLIFYIAGYVVRKSLKKFPCPDCASCLCIMPLQAESNCNATLTNQFNHGGLLYPSDALEKLITKLENAFTVFFSRNKLHAESLVSFLLFLQGHELEKVGCIEHGRKLTSAIIKFYALTRLHFFTKATNKSLSSKREKQKLLKMRRCQ
;
A
#
# COMPACT_ATOMS: atom_id res chain seq x y z
N MET A 1 -9.18 -7.38 -36.57
CA MET A 1 -9.09 -8.72 -35.96
C MET A 1 -7.63 -9.13 -35.76
N GLU A 2 -6.76 -8.99 -36.76
CA GLU A 2 -5.31 -9.30 -36.65
C GLU A 2 -4.58 -8.54 -35.52
N ASN A 3 -4.92 -7.26 -35.30
CA ASN A 3 -4.37 -6.48 -34.19
C ASN A 3 -4.68 -7.08 -32.81
N VAL A 4 -5.88 -7.67 -32.63
CA VAL A 4 -6.28 -8.32 -31.37
C VAL A 4 -5.46 -9.59 -31.16
N PHE A 5 -5.28 -10.40 -32.20
CA PHE A 5 -4.40 -11.57 -32.13
C PHE A 5 -2.94 -11.18 -31.86
N GLY A 6 -2.47 -10.05 -32.39
CA GLY A 6 -1.15 -9.51 -32.07
C GLY A 6 -0.99 -9.16 -30.59
N VAL A 7 -1.98 -8.50 -29.99
CA VAL A 7 -1.98 -8.17 -28.55
C VAL A 7 -2.01 -9.44 -27.70
N VAL A 8 -2.83 -10.44 -28.07
CA VAL A 8 -2.91 -11.71 -27.32
C VAL A 8 -1.57 -12.47 -27.34
N ARG A 9 -0.87 -12.48 -28.49
CA ARG A 9 0.48 -13.10 -28.58
C ARG A 9 1.52 -12.37 -27.74
N GLN A 10 1.41 -11.04 -27.62
CA GLN A 10 2.35 -10.23 -26.84
C GLN A 10 2.07 -10.24 -25.32
N ALA A 11 0.85 -10.58 -24.89
CA ALA A 11 0.41 -10.50 -23.49
C ALA A 11 1.20 -11.42 -22.54
N PHE A 12 1.73 -12.55 -23.04
CA PHE A 12 2.54 -13.50 -22.27
C PHE A 12 4.05 -13.42 -22.56
N GLY A 13 4.51 -12.31 -23.13
CA GLY A 13 5.94 -12.06 -23.33
C GLY A 13 6.57 -12.88 -24.45
N SER A 14 7.01 -14.11 -24.17
CA SER A 14 7.72 -14.99 -25.13
C SER A 14 6.86 -16.15 -25.65
N ASN A 15 5.59 -16.20 -25.28
CA ASN A 15 4.67 -17.24 -25.69
C ASN A 15 3.80 -16.76 -26.87
N ASP A 16 4.34 -16.85 -28.09
CA ASP A 16 3.65 -16.42 -29.32
C ASP A 16 2.51 -17.37 -29.75
N HIS A 17 2.33 -18.50 -29.04
CA HIS A 17 1.29 -19.49 -29.27
C HIS A 17 0.55 -19.83 -27.96
N PRO A 18 -0.31 -18.91 -27.47
CA PRO A 18 -1.06 -19.16 -26.24
C PRO A 18 -2.00 -20.36 -26.40
N PHE A 19 -2.11 -21.16 -25.34
CA PHE A 19 -3.15 -22.20 -25.26
C PHE A 19 -4.55 -21.56 -25.23
N PRO A 20 -5.60 -22.28 -25.64
CA PRO A 20 -6.96 -21.74 -25.65
C PRO A 20 -7.39 -21.10 -24.33
N GLU A 21 -6.99 -21.66 -23.18
CA GLU A 21 -7.31 -21.09 -21.87
C GLU A 21 -6.61 -19.73 -21.64
N GLN A 22 -5.35 -19.62 -22.08
CA GLN A 22 -4.56 -18.38 -22.00
C GLN A 22 -5.13 -17.30 -22.94
N PHE A 23 -5.58 -17.70 -24.13
CA PHE A 23 -6.25 -16.82 -25.08
C PHE A 23 -7.52 -16.22 -24.47
N LEU A 24 -8.36 -17.07 -23.86
CA LEU A 24 -9.60 -16.65 -23.21
C LEU A 24 -9.36 -15.69 -22.04
N VAL A 25 -8.36 -15.97 -21.18
CA VAL A 25 -8.01 -15.08 -20.07
C VAL A 25 -7.62 -13.69 -20.56
N VAL A 26 -6.85 -13.58 -21.63
CA VAL A 26 -6.41 -12.27 -22.16
C VAL A 26 -7.56 -11.54 -22.84
N ILE A 27 -8.41 -12.24 -23.60
CA ILE A 27 -9.59 -11.65 -24.22
C ILE A 27 -10.56 -11.15 -23.16
N ASN A 28 -10.84 -11.94 -22.12
CA ASN A 28 -11.72 -11.55 -21.02
C ASN A 28 -11.15 -10.35 -20.26
N ASN A 29 -9.83 -10.28 -20.04
CA ASN A 29 -9.22 -9.09 -19.46
C ASN A 29 -9.35 -7.86 -20.38
N MET A 30 -9.09 -8.01 -21.68
CA MET A 30 -9.25 -6.91 -22.64
C MET A 30 -10.70 -6.42 -22.75
N ALA A 31 -11.66 -7.34 -22.61
CA ALA A 31 -13.09 -7.06 -22.53
C ALA A 31 -13.46 -6.28 -21.27
N PHE A 32 -13.05 -6.81 -20.12
CA PHE A 32 -13.31 -6.25 -18.79
C PHE A 32 -12.79 -4.82 -18.64
N TYR A 33 -11.60 -4.53 -19.16
CA TYR A 33 -11.03 -3.18 -19.14
C TYR A 33 -11.53 -2.26 -20.28
N SER A 34 -12.53 -2.69 -21.07
CA SER A 34 -13.04 -1.95 -22.25
C SER A 34 -11.94 -1.58 -23.27
N LEU A 35 -10.83 -2.32 -23.28
CA LEU A 35 -9.69 -2.13 -24.18
C LEU A 35 -9.95 -2.77 -25.56
N ALA A 36 -10.81 -3.79 -25.60
CA ALA A 36 -11.36 -4.35 -26.83
C ALA A 36 -12.53 -3.48 -27.31
N ARG A 37 -12.25 -2.51 -28.20
CA ARG A 37 -13.31 -1.80 -28.93
C ARG A 37 -13.53 -2.45 -30.30
N PRO A 38 -14.78 -2.55 -30.79
CA PRO A 38 -15.01 -2.98 -32.16
C PRO A 38 -14.29 -2.01 -33.11
N PRO A 39 -13.49 -2.51 -34.07
CA PRO A 39 -12.81 -1.65 -35.02
C PRO A 39 -13.84 -0.91 -35.89
N LYS A 40 -13.62 0.40 -36.12
CA LYS A 40 -14.43 1.17 -37.06
C LYS A 40 -14.27 0.56 -38.46
N GLY A 41 -15.29 -0.19 -38.92
CA GLY A 41 -15.29 -0.88 -40.22
C GLY A 41 -15.06 -2.40 -40.18
N GLY A 42 -15.20 -3.07 -39.03
CA GLY A 42 -15.16 -4.54 -38.97
C GLY A 42 -16.43 -5.20 -39.55
N ASN A 43 -16.29 -6.37 -40.18
CA ASN A 43 -17.40 -7.16 -40.75
C ASN A 43 -18.28 -7.88 -39.70
N SER A 44 -18.07 -7.63 -38.41
CA SER A 44 -18.88 -8.22 -37.33
C SER A 44 -19.85 -7.16 -36.80
N PRO A 45 -21.14 -7.49 -36.62
CA PRO A 45 -22.10 -6.56 -36.03
C PRO A 45 -21.60 -6.10 -34.65
N PRO A 46 -21.60 -4.79 -34.35
CA PRO A 46 -21.19 -4.28 -33.06
C PRO A 46 -21.93 -4.97 -31.92
N GLU A 47 -23.21 -5.30 -32.10
CA GLU A 47 -24.04 -5.94 -31.07
C GLU A 47 -23.53 -7.34 -30.67
N LEU A 48 -22.98 -8.11 -31.62
CA LEU A 48 -22.45 -9.44 -31.36
C LEU A 48 -21.16 -9.38 -30.54
N VAL A 49 -20.32 -8.38 -30.80
CA VAL A 49 -19.08 -8.16 -30.06
C VAL A 49 -19.40 -7.66 -28.66
N THR A 50 -20.36 -6.75 -28.50
CA THR A 50 -20.79 -6.26 -27.18
C THR A 50 -21.38 -7.39 -26.33
N ALA A 51 -22.24 -8.24 -26.89
CA ALA A 51 -22.84 -9.37 -26.18
C ALA A 51 -21.83 -10.45 -25.74
N LEU A 52 -20.68 -10.56 -26.42
CA LEU A 52 -19.58 -11.45 -26.04
C LEU A 52 -18.66 -10.84 -24.96
N LEU A 53 -18.70 -9.52 -24.79
CA LEU A 53 -17.88 -8.76 -23.83
C LEU A 53 -18.64 -8.42 -22.55
N GLU A 54 -19.98 -8.49 -22.56
CA GLU A 54 -20.83 -8.34 -21.38
C GLU A 54 -20.74 -9.60 -20.50
N PRO A 55 -20.32 -9.47 -19.21
CA PRO A 55 -20.33 -10.59 -18.28
C PRO A 55 -21.77 -11.10 -18.08
N SER A 56 -21.98 -12.42 -18.12
CA SER A 56 -23.29 -13.01 -17.83
C SER A 56 -23.72 -12.73 -16.39
N ASP A 57 -24.98 -12.26 -16.25
CA ASP A 57 -25.66 -11.76 -15.05
C ASP A 57 -25.45 -12.55 -13.74
N VAL A 58 -24.83 -11.93 -12.72
CA VAL A 58 -25.20 -11.88 -11.27
C VAL A 58 -24.20 -10.95 -10.52
N PRO A 59 -24.50 -10.08 -9.52
CA PRO A 59 -25.71 -9.42 -8.99
C PRO A 59 -25.58 -7.87 -9.07
N GLU A 60 -25.48 -7.28 -10.26
CA GLU A 60 -25.07 -5.86 -10.47
C GLU A 60 -26.05 -4.78 -9.97
N GLN A 61 -27.35 -5.10 -9.80
CA GLN A 61 -28.37 -4.08 -9.50
C GLN A 61 -28.21 -3.38 -8.14
N LYS A 62 -27.55 -4.01 -7.17
CA LYS A 62 -27.30 -3.38 -5.85
C LYS A 62 -26.07 -2.49 -5.85
N GLY A 63 -24.98 -2.90 -6.53
CA GLY A 63 -23.75 -2.11 -6.65
C GLY A 63 -23.99 -0.81 -7.43
N ALA A 64 -24.65 -0.90 -8.58
CA ALA A 64 -24.95 0.28 -9.41
C ALA A 64 -25.82 1.34 -8.68
N ARG A 65 -26.73 0.90 -7.79
CA ARG A 65 -27.56 1.80 -6.98
C ARG A 65 -26.78 2.49 -5.87
N VAL A 66 -25.80 1.82 -5.27
CA VAL A 66 -24.93 2.40 -4.24
C VAL A 66 -23.99 3.42 -4.88
N THR A 67 -23.39 3.11 -6.04
CA THR A 67 -22.53 4.05 -6.76
C THR A 67 -23.26 5.33 -7.15
N ALA A 68 -24.47 5.22 -7.71
CA ALA A 68 -25.27 6.39 -8.07
C ALA A 68 -25.67 7.26 -6.85
N LEU A 69 -25.90 6.64 -5.69
CA LEU A 69 -26.17 7.35 -4.45
C LEU A 69 -24.94 8.09 -3.93
N VAL A 70 -23.76 7.46 -3.98
CA VAL A 70 -22.49 8.09 -3.59
C VAL A 70 -22.19 9.28 -4.51
N ASP A 71 -22.34 9.11 -5.83
CA ASP A 71 -22.09 10.18 -6.80
C ASP A 71 -23.00 11.39 -6.57
N SER A 72 -24.30 11.18 -6.29
CA SER A 72 -25.24 12.25 -5.93
C SER A 72 -24.81 13.01 -4.67
N LEU A 73 -24.34 12.30 -3.65
CA LEU A 73 -23.88 12.92 -2.39
C LEU A 73 -22.58 13.71 -2.58
N LEU A 74 -21.70 13.25 -3.47
CA LEU A 74 -20.48 13.96 -3.84
C LEU A 74 -20.78 15.23 -4.64
N ASP A 75 -21.71 15.15 -5.60
CA ASP A 75 -22.16 16.30 -6.40
C ASP A 75 -22.87 17.36 -5.55
N GLU A 76 -23.58 16.94 -4.50
CA GLU A 76 -24.20 17.82 -3.51
C GLU A 76 -23.21 18.35 -2.44
N GLY A 77 -21.96 17.87 -2.44
CA GLY A 77 -20.93 18.26 -1.48
C GLY A 77 -21.11 17.68 -0.07
N ASN A 78 -21.98 16.69 0.11
CA ASN A 78 -22.25 16.04 1.39
C ASN A 78 -21.27 14.89 1.67
N LEU A 79 -19.99 15.27 1.81
CA LEU A 79 -18.86 14.37 2.01
C LEU A 79 -19.02 13.42 3.22
N PRO A 80 -19.50 13.85 4.41
CA PRO A 80 -19.62 12.96 5.57
C PRO A 80 -20.63 11.82 5.35
N HIS A 81 -21.71 12.10 4.62
CA HIS A 81 -22.73 11.09 4.36
C HIS A 81 -22.34 10.16 3.21
N ALA A 82 -21.60 10.67 2.22
CA ALA A 82 -20.97 9.84 1.19
C ALA A 82 -20.01 8.81 1.81
N GLU A 83 -19.19 9.23 2.78
CA GLU A 83 -18.28 8.36 3.53
C GLU A 83 -19.03 7.28 4.33
N GLU A 84 -20.10 7.65 5.03
CA GLU A 84 -20.94 6.71 5.79
C GLU A 84 -21.62 5.65 4.90
N VAL A 85 -22.09 6.07 3.70
CA VAL A 85 -22.71 5.16 2.72
C VAL A 85 -21.68 4.20 2.13
N LEU A 86 -20.46 4.68 1.86
CA LEU A 86 -19.33 3.88 1.38
C LEU A 86 -18.90 2.83 2.42
N GLU A 87 -18.76 3.21 3.69
CA GLU A 87 -18.39 2.27 4.76
C GLU A 87 -19.45 1.20 4.97
N ARG A 88 -20.73 1.58 4.97
CA ARG A 88 -21.87 0.67 5.19
C ARG A 88 -22.02 -0.38 4.08
N HIS A 89 -21.60 -0.06 2.86
CA HIS A 89 -21.76 -0.91 1.68
C HIS A 89 -20.42 -1.32 1.06
N ALA A 90 -19.33 -1.27 1.82
CA ALA A 90 -17.98 -1.61 1.38
C ALA A 90 -17.87 -3.00 0.74
N SER A 91 -18.71 -3.96 1.17
CA SER A 91 -18.78 -5.33 0.64
C SER A 91 -19.54 -5.48 -0.68
N LEU A 92 -20.24 -4.44 -1.15
CA LEU A 92 -20.99 -4.42 -2.41
C LEU A 92 -20.24 -3.68 -3.53
N LEU A 93 -19.22 -2.91 -3.17
CA LEU A 93 -18.26 -2.37 -4.12
C LEU A 93 -17.34 -3.54 -4.49
N ASP A 94 -17.24 -3.84 -5.78
CA ASP A 94 -16.38 -4.90 -6.37
C ASP A 94 -14.86 -4.59 -6.23
N HIS A 95 -14.54 -3.79 -5.22
CA HIS A 95 -13.23 -3.30 -4.84
C HIS A 95 -12.95 -3.72 -3.40
N ASP A 96 -13.23 -4.99 -3.07
CA ASP A 96 -12.55 -5.64 -1.94
C ASP A 96 -11.05 -5.66 -2.27
N GLY A 97 -10.36 -4.59 -1.88
CA GLY A 97 -8.93 -4.42 -2.07
C GLY A 97 -8.52 -3.74 -3.37
N MET A 98 -8.65 -2.40 -3.42
CA MET A 98 -7.40 -1.68 -3.66
C MET A 98 -6.48 -2.15 -2.53
N VAL A 99 -5.59 -3.11 -2.81
CA VAL A 99 -4.64 -3.65 -1.83
C VAL A 99 -3.81 -2.47 -1.35
N GLU A 100 -4.25 -1.82 -0.27
CA GLU A 100 -3.42 -0.86 0.41
C GLU A 100 -2.23 -1.67 0.89
N GLU A 101 -1.05 -1.35 0.36
CA GLU A 101 0.18 -1.90 0.90
C GLU A 101 0.14 -1.66 2.42
N LYS A 102 0.22 -2.73 3.19
CA LYS A 102 0.25 -2.67 4.65
C LYS A 102 1.52 -3.36 5.11
N SER A 103 2.23 -2.69 5.99
CA SER A 103 3.40 -3.27 6.64
C SER A 103 2.98 -4.28 7.69
N ASP A 104 3.76 -5.36 7.80
CA ASP A 104 3.55 -6.41 8.80
C ASP A 104 3.70 -5.82 10.22
N SER A 105 2.68 -5.99 11.06
CA SER A 105 2.67 -5.45 12.42
C SER A 105 3.84 -5.94 13.28
N ARG A 106 4.34 -7.15 13.03
CA ARG A 106 5.50 -7.72 13.73
C ARG A 106 6.79 -7.01 13.34
N LEU A 107 6.91 -6.59 12.08
CA LEU A 107 8.03 -5.77 11.61
C LEU A 107 7.97 -4.36 12.18
N ILE A 108 6.77 -3.77 12.23
CA ILE A 108 6.54 -2.46 12.85
C ILE A 108 6.97 -2.50 14.32
N PHE A 109 6.56 -3.52 15.08
CA PHE A 109 6.95 -3.73 16.47
C PHE A 109 8.47 -3.86 16.64
N TYR A 110 9.12 -4.65 15.79
CA TYR A 110 10.58 -4.79 15.79
C TYR A 110 11.29 -3.45 15.54
N ILE A 111 10.81 -2.65 14.57
CA ILE A 111 11.35 -1.32 14.29
C ILE A 111 11.08 -0.35 15.45
N ALA A 112 9.93 -0.43 16.11
CA ALA A 112 9.66 0.36 17.29
C ALA A 112 10.67 0.08 18.42
N GLY A 113 11.07 -1.18 18.63
CA GLY A 113 12.20 -1.53 19.52
C GLY A 113 13.53 -0.88 19.12
N TYR A 114 13.83 -0.79 17.82
CA TYR A 114 14.99 -0.05 17.32
C TYR A 114 14.89 1.47 17.60
N VAL A 115 13.70 2.04 17.46
CA VAL A 115 13.42 3.45 17.81
C VAL A 115 13.66 3.69 19.30
N VAL A 116 13.24 2.79 20.20
CA VAL A 116 13.57 2.87 21.63
C VAL A 116 15.07 3.00 21.82
N ARG A 117 15.84 2.06 21.27
CA ARG A 117 17.30 2.02 21.44
C ARG A 117 17.97 3.32 21.01
N LYS A 118 17.53 3.89 19.87
CA LYS A 118 18.07 5.15 19.37
C LYS A 118 17.63 6.36 20.19
N SER A 119 16.41 6.34 20.68
CA SER A 119 15.84 7.41 21.51
C SER A 119 16.56 7.48 22.86
N LEU A 120 16.74 6.34 23.55
CA LEU A 120 17.40 6.29 24.86
C LEU A 120 18.89 6.65 24.80
N LYS A 121 19.57 6.36 23.67
CA LYS A 121 20.95 6.82 23.46
C LYS A 121 21.03 8.36 23.39
N LYS A 122 19.98 9.03 22.88
CA LYS A 122 19.93 10.49 22.72
C LYS A 122 19.31 11.19 23.94
N PHE A 123 18.40 10.50 24.63
CA PHE A 123 17.66 10.99 25.80
C PHE A 123 17.81 9.96 26.94
N PRO A 124 18.91 10.01 27.72
CA PRO A 124 19.15 9.11 28.83
C PRO A 124 18.32 9.52 30.06
N CYS A 125 16.99 9.50 29.92
CA CYS A 125 16.03 9.84 30.97
C CYS A 125 15.30 8.56 31.42
N PRO A 126 15.39 8.16 32.70
CA PRO A 126 14.72 6.96 33.22
C PRO A 126 13.19 6.97 33.03
N ASP A 127 12.55 8.12 33.26
CA ASP A 127 11.09 8.25 33.09
C ASP A 127 10.68 8.13 31.61
N CYS A 128 11.52 8.61 30.69
CA CYS A 128 11.27 8.37 29.27
C CYS A 128 11.48 6.91 28.89
N ALA A 129 12.45 6.22 29.52
CA ALA A 129 12.65 4.80 29.29
C ALA A 129 11.41 4.00 29.71
N SER A 130 10.84 4.25 30.90
CA SER A 130 9.62 3.58 31.33
C SER A 130 8.41 3.92 30.46
N CYS A 131 8.33 5.12 29.88
CA CYS A 131 7.30 5.44 28.90
C CYS A 131 7.48 4.76 27.53
N LEU A 132 8.72 4.44 27.13
CA LEU A 132 9.03 3.95 25.78
C LEU A 132 9.16 2.42 25.69
N CYS A 133 9.53 1.74 26.77
CA CYS A 133 9.78 0.31 26.75
C CYS A 133 9.16 -0.45 27.90
N ILE A 134 8.87 -1.71 27.63
CA ILE A 134 8.35 -2.69 28.58
C ILE A 134 9.35 -3.83 28.77
N MET A 135 9.13 -4.63 29.81
CA MET A 135 9.95 -5.82 30.05
C MET A 135 9.58 -6.94 29.06
N PRO A 136 10.51 -7.84 28.70
CA PRO A 136 10.22 -8.95 27.78
C PRO A 136 9.02 -9.80 28.21
N LEU A 137 8.87 -10.08 29.51
CA LEU A 137 7.73 -10.82 30.06
C LEU A 137 6.39 -10.13 29.78
N GLN A 138 6.36 -8.79 29.79
CA GLN A 138 5.16 -8.02 29.48
C GLN A 138 4.85 -8.02 27.98
N ALA A 139 5.86 -8.20 27.12
CA ALA A 139 5.69 -8.30 25.68
C ALA A 139 5.19 -9.67 25.20
N GLU A 140 5.28 -10.72 26.02
CA GLU A 140 4.79 -12.07 25.65
C GLU A 140 3.28 -12.11 25.37
N SER A 141 2.51 -11.23 26.02
CA SER A 141 1.08 -11.08 25.76
C SER A 141 0.76 -10.34 24.46
N ASN A 142 1.75 -9.70 23.83
CA ASN A 142 1.58 -8.95 22.59
C ASN A 142 1.90 -9.84 21.38
N CYS A 143 0.90 -10.11 20.55
CA CYS A 143 1.05 -10.95 19.35
C CYS A 143 2.08 -10.39 18.34
N ASN A 144 2.30 -9.08 18.31
CA ASN A 144 3.26 -8.42 17.43
C ASN A 144 4.71 -8.65 17.90
N ALA A 145 4.94 -9.09 19.14
CA ALA A 145 6.27 -9.39 19.67
C ALA A 145 6.89 -10.66 19.07
N THR A 146 6.12 -11.51 18.38
CA THR A 146 6.55 -12.82 17.86
C THR A 146 7.88 -12.76 17.10
N LEU A 147 8.02 -11.82 16.16
CA LEU A 147 9.26 -11.67 15.38
C LEU A 147 10.43 -11.23 16.29
N THR A 148 10.20 -10.26 17.16
CA THR A 148 11.23 -9.77 18.07
C THR A 148 11.71 -10.88 19.00
N ASN A 149 10.80 -11.70 19.53
CA ASN A 149 11.11 -12.84 20.37
C ASN A 149 11.98 -13.87 19.64
N GLN A 150 11.65 -14.19 18.38
CA GLN A 150 12.41 -15.14 17.58
C GLN A 150 13.87 -14.70 17.36
N PHE A 151 14.11 -13.39 17.24
CA PHE A 151 15.45 -12.83 17.00
C PHE A 151 16.12 -12.28 18.25
N ASN A 152 15.49 -12.37 19.43
CA ASN A 152 16.04 -11.82 20.66
C ASN A 152 17.07 -12.75 21.27
N HIS A 153 18.33 -12.30 21.29
CA HIS A 153 19.45 -12.99 21.94
C HIS A 153 19.90 -12.26 23.23
N GLY A 154 18.95 -11.63 23.94
CA GLY A 154 19.20 -10.91 25.20
C GLY A 154 19.51 -9.41 25.05
N GLY A 155 19.36 -8.84 23.86
CA GLY A 155 19.69 -7.43 23.61
C GLY A 155 18.58 -6.60 22.97
N LEU A 156 17.50 -7.21 22.48
CA LEU A 156 16.42 -6.46 21.85
C LEU A 156 15.55 -5.76 22.89
N LEU A 157 15.05 -4.59 22.51
CA LEU A 157 14.16 -3.78 23.36
C LEU A 157 12.73 -3.92 22.85
N TYR A 158 11.79 -3.95 23.78
CA TYR A 158 10.37 -4.10 23.51
C TYR A 158 9.68 -2.75 23.71
N PRO A 159 9.03 -2.19 22.69
CA PRO A 159 8.32 -0.92 22.80
C PRO A 159 7.13 -1.04 23.74
N SER A 160 6.77 0.06 24.42
CA SER A 160 5.49 0.19 25.10
C SER A 160 4.33 0.33 24.10
N ASP A 161 3.11 0.05 24.53
CA ASP A 161 1.90 0.17 23.70
C ASP A 161 1.75 1.58 23.10
N ALA A 162 2.07 2.62 23.86
CA ALA A 162 1.99 4.00 23.39
C ALA A 162 2.98 4.26 22.25
N LEU A 163 4.20 3.73 22.35
CA LEU A 163 5.20 3.85 21.29
C LEU A 163 4.83 2.98 20.08
N GLU A 164 4.37 1.75 20.29
CA GLU A 164 3.90 0.87 19.21
C GLU A 164 2.79 1.55 18.39
N LYS A 165 1.79 2.14 19.06
CA LYS A 165 0.71 2.88 18.39
C LYS A 165 1.24 4.05 17.58
N LEU A 166 2.14 4.87 18.16
CA LEU A 166 2.77 5.98 17.44
C LEU A 166 3.49 5.49 16.17
N ILE A 167 4.32 4.46 16.27
CA ILE A 167 5.09 3.94 15.13
C ILE A 167 4.17 3.30 14.08
N THR A 168 3.12 2.62 14.51
CA THR A 168 2.10 2.05 13.61
C THR A 168 1.38 3.14 12.82
N LYS A 169 0.94 4.21 13.48
CA LYS A 169 0.31 5.35 12.79
C LYS A 169 1.27 6.01 11.80
N LEU A 170 2.54 6.17 12.18
CA LEU A 170 3.55 6.71 11.28
C LEU A 170 3.79 5.81 10.06
N GLU A 171 3.83 4.48 10.22
CA GLU A 171 3.99 3.55 9.09
C GLU A 171 2.77 3.55 8.17
N ASN A 172 1.58 3.53 8.74
CA ASN A 172 0.34 3.58 7.96
C ASN A 172 0.26 4.88 7.16
N ALA A 173 0.53 6.03 7.81
CA ALA A 173 0.60 7.31 7.13
C ALA A 173 1.68 7.34 6.05
N PHE A 174 2.87 6.78 6.32
CA PHE A 174 3.95 6.69 5.33
C PHE A 174 3.51 5.89 4.10
N THR A 175 2.87 4.75 4.33
CA THR A 175 2.47 3.84 3.26
C THR A 175 1.33 4.43 2.41
N VAL A 176 0.34 5.06 3.05
CA VAL A 176 -0.72 5.81 2.36
C VAL A 176 -0.15 6.98 1.56
N PHE A 177 0.81 7.72 2.13
CA PHE A 177 1.40 8.85 1.44
C PHE A 177 2.18 8.42 0.19
N PHE A 178 3.05 7.41 0.29
CA PHE A 178 3.89 6.96 -0.82
C PHE A 178 3.21 5.99 -1.80
N SER A 179 2.02 5.48 -1.49
CA SER A 179 1.17 4.82 -2.48
C SER A 179 0.52 5.82 -3.44
N ARG A 180 0.24 7.04 -2.96
CA ARG A 180 -0.41 8.12 -3.72
C ARG A 180 0.57 9.11 -4.35
N ASN A 181 1.80 9.17 -3.85
CA ASN A 181 2.79 10.18 -4.26
C ASN A 181 4.09 9.55 -4.75
N LYS A 182 4.64 10.09 -5.85
CA LYS A 182 5.97 9.71 -6.34
C LYS A 182 7.06 10.33 -5.45
N LEU A 183 8.17 9.60 -5.30
CA LEU A 183 9.37 10.10 -4.64
C LEU A 183 9.95 11.32 -5.40
N HIS A 184 10.27 12.38 -4.67
CA HIS A 184 10.81 13.65 -5.15
C HIS A 184 11.71 14.30 -4.07
N ALA A 185 12.43 15.36 -4.43
CA ALA A 185 13.40 16.01 -3.54
C ALA A 185 12.79 16.47 -2.20
N GLU A 186 11.58 17.02 -2.24
CA GLU A 186 10.85 17.53 -1.07
C GLU A 186 9.95 16.49 -0.39
N SER A 187 10.06 15.21 -0.73
CA SER A 187 9.15 14.18 -0.21
C SER A 187 9.11 14.10 1.31
N LEU A 188 10.21 14.39 2.00
CA LEU A 188 10.23 14.43 3.46
C LEU A 188 9.37 15.58 4.01
N VAL A 189 9.49 16.77 3.43
CA VAL A 189 8.74 17.95 3.85
C VAL A 189 7.25 17.74 3.57
N SER A 190 6.91 17.28 2.36
CA SER A 190 5.55 16.94 1.96
C SER A 190 4.93 15.89 2.88
N PHE A 191 5.70 14.86 3.27
CA PHE A 191 5.25 13.85 4.23
C PHE A 191 5.02 14.43 5.64
N LEU A 192 5.92 15.29 6.13
CA LEU A 192 5.75 15.92 7.43
C LEU A 192 4.54 16.88 7.47
N LEU A 193 4.24 17.56 6.37
CA LEU A 193 3.03 18.37 6.23
C LEU A 193 1.77 17.49 6.22
N PHE A 194 1.81 16.37 5.50
CA PHE A 194 0.73 15.38 5.51
C PHE A 194 0.44 14.86 6.93
N LEU A 195 1.48 14.60 7.73
CA LEU A 195 1.33 14.16 9.13
C LEU A 195 0.64 15.19 10.04
N GLN A 196 0.60 16.48 9.69
CA GLN A 196 -0.08 17.48 10.52
C GLN A 196 -1.60 17.26 10.59
N GLY A 197 -2.18 16.57 9.60
CA GLY A 197 -3.58 16.18 9.59
C GLY A 197 -3.90 14.93 10.43
N HIS A 198 -2.89 14.27 11.00
CA HIS A 198 -3.08 13.03 11.76
C HIS A 198 -2.91 13.23 13.26
N GLU A 199 -3.81 12.61 14.04
CA GLU A 199 -3.66 12.54 15.48
C GLU A 199 -2.62 11.47 15.86
N LEU A 200 -1.48 11.90 16.38
CA LEU A 200 -0.37 11.03 16.78
C LEU A 200 -0.26 10.91 18.31
N GLU A 201 -0.01 9.70 18.80
CA GLU A 201 0.25 9.44 20.21
C GLU A 201 1.48 10.20 20.70
N LYS A 202 1.32 10.90 21.84
CA LYS A 202 2.42 11.55 22.54
C LYS A 202 3.11 10.53 23.44
N VAL A 203 4.44 10.52 23.42
CA VAL A 203 5.26 9.62 24.23
C VAL A 203 6.33 10.39 25.00
N GLY A 204 6.70 9.85 26.16
CA GLY A 204 7.70 10.43 27.07
C GLY A 204 7.09 11.01 28.34
N CYS A 205 7.97 11.35 29.29
CA CYS A 205 7.57 11.95 30.54
C CYS A 205 7.11 13.41 30.38
N ILE A 206 6.57 14.01 31.44
CA ILE A 206 6.01 15.37 31.43
C ILE A 206 7.03 16.41 30.91
N GLU A 207 8.28 16.30 31.35
CA GLU A 207 9.36 17.23 30.98
C GLU A 207 9.79 17.09 29.51
N HIS A 208 9.88 15.86 29.00
CA HIS A 208 10.52 15.58 27.72
C HIS A 208 9.53 15.20 26.60
N GLY A 209 8.26 14.96 26.91
CA GLY A 209 7.32 14.30 26.02
C GLY A 209 7.20 14.96 24.65
N ARG A 210 7.07 16.30 24.62
CA ARG A 210 7.01 17.05 23.35
C ARG A 210 8.30 16.90 22.53
N LYS A 211 9.46 17.09 23.15
CA LYS A 211 10.77 17.05 22.48
C LYS A 211 11.12 15.64 22.01
N LEU A 212 10.82 14.65 22.84
CA LEU A 212 11.04 13.23 22.53
C LEU A 212 10.14 12.75 21.41
N THR A 213 8.83 13.02 21.48
CA THR A 213 7.87 12.66 20.43
C THR A 213 8.28 13.26 19.09
N SER A 214 8.61 14.55 19.05
CA SER A 214 9.09 15.21 17.82
C SER A 214 10.39 14.59 17.28
N ALA A 215 11.33 14.24 18.17
CA ALA A 215 12.55 13.57 17.79
C ALA A 215 12.31 12.16 17.22
N ILE A 216 11.36 11.40 17.77
CA ILE A 216 10.95 10.09 17.29
C ILE A 216 10.31 10.20 15.90
N ILE A 217 9.35 11.09 15.72
CA ILE A 217 8.68 11.31 14.42
C ILE A 217 9.72 11.65 13.35
N LYS A 218 10.62 12.61 13.63
CA LYS A 218 11.69 13.01 12.71
C LYS A 218 12.62 11.84 12.39
N PHE A 219 13.07 11.10 13.41
CA PHE A 219 13.96 9.97 13.24
C PHE A 219 13.32 8.86 12.40
N TYR A 220 12.07 8.53 12.69
CA TYR A 220 11.32 7.50 11.98
C TYR A 220 11.12 7.88 10.51
N ALA A 221 10.59 9.08 10.24
CA ALA A 221 10.34 9.56 8.88
C ALA A 221 11.62 9.53 8.02
N LEU A 222 12.75 10.01 8.56
CA LEU A 222 14.05 9.97 7.89
C LEU A 222 14.51 8.54 7.60
N THR A 223 14.43 7.68 8.61
CA THR A 223 14.87 6.29 8.51
C THR A 223 14.03 5.52 7.50
N ARG A 224 12.71 5.68 7.55
CA ARG A 224 11.77 5.02 6.64
C ARG A 224 11.94 5.51 5.20
N LEU A 225 12.10 6.81 4.99
CA LEU A 225 12.38 7.39 3.67
C LEU A 225 13.71 6.89 3.09
N HIS A 226 14.74 6.76 3.92
CA HIS A 226 16.02 6.18 3.49
C HIS A 226 15.83 4.74 2.96
N PHE A 227 15.16 3.88 3.74
CA PHE A 227 14.91 2.50 3.33
C PHE A 227 14.01 2.42 2.10
N PHE A 228 12.99 3.25 2.02
CA PHE A 228 12.10 3.33 0.85
C PHE A 228 12.86 3.74 -0.40
N THR A 229 13.70 4.79 -0.32
CA THR A 229 14.53 5.26 -1.44
C THR A 229 15.51 4.17 -1.89
N LYS A 230 16.16 3.48 -0.93
CA LYS A 230 17.06 2.36 -1.22
C LYS A 230 16.34 1.21 -1.93
N ALA A 231 15.13 0.86 -1.49
CA ALA A 231 14.32 -0.20 -2.09
C ALA A 231 13.88 0.17 -3.52
N THR A 232 13.38 1.39 -3.71
CA THR A 232 12.96 1.92 -5.02
C THR A 232 14.13 1.93 -6.00
N ASN A 233 15.31 2.40 -5.58
CA ASN A 233 16.51 2.42 -6.41
C ASN A 233 16.96 1.00 -6.82
N LYS A 234 16.89 0.03 -5.89
CA LYS A 234 17.19 -1.38 -6.18
C LYS A 234 16.19 -2.00 -7.18
N SER A 235 14.92 -1.61 -7.11
CA SER A 235 13.90 -2.04 -8.07
C SER A 235 14.18 -1.47 -9.46
N LEU A 236 14.51 -0.17 -9.55
CA LEU A 236 14.85 0.49 -10.80
C LEU A 236 16.11 -0.09 -11.45
N SER A 237 17.16 -0.37 -10.67
CA SER A 237 18.37 -1.02 -11.20
C SER A 237 18.07 -2.41 -11.75
N SER A 238 17.27 -3.20 -11.01
CA SER A 238 16.84 -4.54 -11.44
C SER A 238 16.02 -4.50 -12.72
N LYS A 239 15.11 -3.52 -12.87
CA LYS A 239 14.31 -3.31 -14.10
C LYS A 239 15.20 -2.96 -15.29
N ARG A 240 16.18 -2.05 -15.11
CA ARG A 240 17.14 -1.69 -16.16
C ARG A 240 17.96 -2.89 -16.62
N GLU A 241 18.41 -3.72 -15.69
CA GLU A 241 19.20 -4.91 -16.01
C GLU A 241 18.37 -5.93 -16.82
N LYS A 242 17.12 -6.19 -16.40
CA LYS A 242 16.19 -7.01 -17.18
C LYS A 242 15.97 -6.46 -18.59
N GLN A 243 15.81 -5.15 -18.75
CA GLN A 243 15.65 -4.52 -20.06
C GLN A 243 16.90 -4.69 -20.96
N LYS A 244 18.11 -4.60 -20.40
CA LYS A 244 19.34 -4.88 -21.16
C LYS A 244 19.38 -6.31 -21.67
N LEU A 245 19.10 -7.28 -20.80
CA LEU A 245 19.07 -8.70 -21.15
C LEU A 245 18.03 -9.01 -22.25
N LEU A 246 16.86 -8.36 -22.19
CA LEU A 246 15.83 -8.48 -23.22
C LEU A 246 16.26 -7.90 -24.57
N LYS A 247 17.02 -6.79 -24.58
CA LYS A 247 17.57 -6.22 -25.82
C LYS A 247 18.62 -7.14 -26.45
N MET A 248 19.46 -7.80 -25.64
CA MET A 248 20.47 -8.74 -26.14
C MET A 248 19.86 -9.99 -26.77
N ARG A 249 18.73 -10.48 -26.25
CA ARG A 249 17.98 -11.61 -26.84
C ARG A 249 17.45 -11.35 -28.25
N ARG A 250 17.24 -10.09 -28.63
CA ARG A 250 16.75 -9.71 -29.98
C ARG A 250 17.87 -9.57 -31.02
N CYS A 251 19.12 -9.77 -30.60
CA CYS A 251 20.31 -9.67 -31.47
C CYS A 251 20.94 -11.04 -31.77
N GLN A 252 20.26 -12.13 -31.38
CA GLN A 252 20.58 -13.52 -31.76
C GLN A 252 19.44 -14.04 -32.63
#